data_AF-A0A945ZNQ1-F1
#
_entry.id   AF-A0A945ZNQ1-F1
#
_cell.length_a   1.000
_cell.length_b   1.000
_cell.length_c   1.000
_cell.angle_alpha   90.00
_cell.angle_beta   90.00
_cell.angle_gamma   90.00
#
_symmetry.space_group_name_H-M   'P 1'
#
loop_
_entity.id
_entity.type
_entity.pdbx_description
1 polymer ?
#
loop_
_entity_poly.entity_id
_entity_poly.type
_entity_poly.pdbx_seq_one_letter_code
_entity_poly.pdbx_strand_id
1 'polypeptide(L)'
;MKKRLIGTLLGFLAMFGFGAIYYGLLTAEAGAEMAANFASCMHAEPNMPYIILANVMGAYLLVYTFDKMGVNDAKAGAYQGAMIMAIVFAMSNLFMGAQFTIWDTQGLLIEWGVGIVHGLLGGAVIGAYNSKIG
;
A
#
# COMPACT_ATOMS: atom_id res chain seq x y z
N MET A 1 19.38 0.05 -13.51
CA MET A 1 18.87 1.18 -12.68
C MET A 1 17.60 1.81 -13.25
N LYS A 2 17.57 2.22 -14.53
CA LYS A 2 16.37 2.81 -15.17
C LYS A 2 15.09 1.96 -15.02
N LYS A 3 15.18 0.64 -15.25
CA LYS A 3 14.09 -0.32 -15.00
C LYS A 3 13.48 -0.18 -13.60
N ARG A 4 14.33 -0.19 -12.57
CA ARG A 4 13.88 -0.13 -11.17
C ARG A 4 13.21 1.20 -10.83
N LEU A 5 13.76 2.31 -11.31
CA LEU A 5 13.19 3.64 -11.09
C LEU A 5 11.81 3.78 -11.73
N ILE A 6 11.65 3.38 -12.99
CA ILE A 6 10.37 3.46 -13.70
C ILE A 6 9.34 2.50 -13.08
N GLY A 7 9.74 1.27 -12.79
CA GLY A 7 8.86 0.32 -12.09
C GLY A 7 8.38 0.86 -10.74
N THR A 8 9.28 1.48 -9.97
CA THR A 8 8.94 2.06 -8.67
C THR A 8 7.95 3.22 -8.83
N LEU A 9 8.19 4.12 -9.79
CA LEU A 9 7.28 5.23 -10.07
C LEU A 9 5.89 4.74 -10.47
N LEU A 10 5.81 3.75 -11.36
CA LEU A 10 4.53 3.20 -11.83
C LEU A 10 3.78 2.48 -10.71
N GLY A 11 4.47 1.67 -9.91
CA GLY A 11 3.90 1.02 -8.74
C GLY A 11 3.42 2.03 -7.70
N PHE A 12 4.21 3.08 -7.44
CA PHE A 12 3.85 4.18 -6.57
C PHE A 12 2.57 4.86 -7.02
N LEU A 13 2.46 5.24 -8.31
CA LEU A 13 1.27 5.92 -8.83
C LEU A 13 0.02 5.05 -8.70
N ALA A 14 0.13 3.74 -8.94
CA ALA A 14 -0.98 2.81 -8.79
C ALA A 14 -1.43 2.68 -7.32
N MET A 15 -0.47 2.51 -6.40
CA MET A 15 -0.73 2.37 -4.97
C MET A 15 -1.26 3.68 -4.37
N PHE A 16 -0.55 4.78 -4.58
CA PHE A 16 -0.93 6.09 -4.09
C PHE A 16 -2.25 6.57 -4.69
N GLY A 17 -2.47 6.35 -5.99
CA GLY A 17 -3.73 6.71 -6.65
C GLY A 17 -4.93 5.97 -6.05
N PHE A 18 -4.78 4.67 -5.77
CA PHE A 18 -5.80 3.90 -5.07
C PHE A 18 -6.01 4.41 -3.64
N GLY A 19 -4.94 4.61 -2.87
CA GLY A 19 -5.02 5.14 -1.51
C GLY A 19 -5.69 6.51 -1.46
N ALA A 20 -5.39 7.41 -2.41
CA ALA A 20 -6.01 8.73 -2.50
C ALA A 20 -7.53 8.63 -2.74
N ILE A 21 -7.98 7.68 -3.57
CA ILE A 21 -9.42 7.46 -3.80
C ILE A 21 -10.06 6.86 -2.54
N TYR A 22 -9.48 5.78 -2.00
CA TYR A 22 -10.07 5.08 -0.86
C TYR A 22 -10.10 5.97 0.39
N TYR A 23 -8.94 6.43 0.85
CA TYR A 23 -8.82 7.21 2.08
C TYR A 23 -9.27 8.66 1.92
N GLY A 24 -9.02 9.27 0.75
CA GLY A 24 -9.30 10.68 0.51
C GLY A 24 -10.72 10.99 0.06
N LEU A 25 -11.44 10.01 -0.50
CA LEU A 25 -12.82 10.21 -0.96
C LEU A 25 -13.80 9.26 -0.27
N LEU A 26 -13.54 7.95 -0.27
CA LEU A 26 -14.51 6.96 0.18
C LEU A 26 -14.63 6.87 1.70
N THR A 27 -13.54 7.12 2.44
CA THR A 27 -13.52 7.01 3.90
C THR A 27 -13.14 8.32 4.61
N ALA A 28 -13.23 9.46 3.91
CA ALA A 28 -12.82 10.75 4.44
C ALA A 28 -13.61 11.15 5.71
N GLU A 29 -14.93 10.94 5.71
CA GLU A 29 -15.79 11.24 6.86
C GLU A 29 -15.45 10.38 8.09
N ALA A 30 -15.30 9.06 7.88
CA ALA A 30 -14.90 8.14 8.95
C ALA A 30 -13.50 8.49 9.51
N GLY A 31 -12.58 8.93 8.64
CA GLY A 31 -11.27 9.42 9.05
C GLY A 31 -11.34 10.69 9.91
N ALA A 32 -12.23 11.61 9.57
CA ALA A 32 -12.45 12.84 10.35
C ALA A 32 -13.07 12.55 11.73
N GLU A 33 -14.03 11.62 11.79
CA GLU A 33 -14.63 11.18 13.05
C GLU A 33 -13.60 10.52 13.98
N MET A 34 -12.77 9.63 13.43
CA MET A 34 -11.67 9.01 14.16
C MET A 34 -10.66 10.06 14.68
N ALA A 35 -10.28 11.03 13.85
CA ALA A 35 -9.38 12.10 14.26
C ALA A 35 -9.97 12.96 15.40
N ALA A 36 -11.28 13.19 15.42
CA ALA A 36 -11.95 13.90 16.51
C ALA A 36 -11.94 13.10 17.82
N ASN A 37 -12.21 11.79 17.75
CA ASN A 37 -12.25 10.90 18.91
C ASN A 37 -10.86 10.62 19.50
N PHE A 38 -9.80 10.70 18.68
CA PHE A 38 -8.42 10.37 19.07
C PHE A 38 -7.45 11.54 18.83
N ALA A 39 -7.93 12.78 18.96
CA ALA A 39 -7.16 13.99 18.64
C ALA A 39 -5.84 14.14 19.42
N SER A 40 -5.72 13.52 20.59
CA SER A 40 -4.50 13.57 21.41
C SER A 40 -3.34 12.73 20.85
N CYS A 41 -3.61 11.75 19.98
CA CYS A 41 -2.61 10.84 19.42
C CYS A 41 -2.57 10.82 17.88
N MET A 42 -3.44 11.58 17.22
CA MET A 42 -3.47 11.73 15.76
C MET A 42 -2.97 13.11 15.34
N HIS A 43 -2.36 13.19 14.15
CA HIS A 43 -2.08 14.48 13.53
C HIS A 43 -3.39 15.17 13.11
N ALA A 44 -3.47 16.49 13.32
CA ALA A 44 -4.62 17.30 12.88
C ALA A 44 -4.84 17.22 11.36
N GLU A 45 -3.75 17.12 10.59
CA GLU A 45 -3.78 16.82 9.16
C GLU A 45 -2.87 15.62 8.87
N PRO A 46 -3.23 14.74 7.91
CA PRO A 46 -2.36 13.64 7.50
C PRO A 46 -0.99 14.14 7.02
N ASN A 47 0.08 13.49 7.49
CA ASN A 47 1.44 13.81 7.07
C ASN A 47 1.71 13.27 5.66
N MET A 48 1.41 14.09 4.65
CA MET A 48 1.54 13.73 3.23
C MET A 48 2.96 13.27 2.83
N PRO A 49 4.06 13.92 3.28
CA PRO A 49 5.41 13.43 3.02
C PRO A 49 5.62 11.96 3.46
N TYR A 50 5.13 11.57 4.62
CA TYR A 50 5.23 10.18 5.10
C TYR A 50 4.37 9.22 4.28
N ILE A 51 3.17 9.64 3.88
CA ILE A 51 2.29 8.83 3.02
C ILE A 51 2.94 8.58 1.66
N ILE A 52 3.51 9.61 1.05
CA ILE A 52 4.21 9.51 -0.24
C ILE A 52 5.42 8.59 -0.10
N LEU A 53 6.26 8.81 0.92
CA LEU A 53 7.44 8.00 1.16
C LEU A 53 7.09 6.53 1.39
N ALA A 54 6.06 6.24 2.20
CA ALA A 54 5.60 4.87 2.45
C ALA A 54 5.17 4.16 1.15
N ASN A 55 4.44 4.85 0.27
CA ASN A 55 4.03 4.28 -1.03
C ASN A 55 5.23 4.07 -1.97
N VAL A 56 6.20 4.99 -1.99
CA VAL A 56 7.45 4.83 -2.77
C VAL A 56 8.24 3.63 -2.25
N MET A 57 8.37 3.47 -0.93
CA MET A 57 9.07 2.34 -0.32
C MET A 57 8.36 1.01 -0.59
N GLY A 58 7.03 0.98 -0.51
CA GLY A 58 6.22 -0.19 -0.86
C GLY A 58 6.37 -0.58 -2.33
N ALA A 59 6.31 0.38 -3.24
CA ALA A 59 6.54 0.12 -4.66
C ALA A 59 7.97 -0.37 -4.94
N TYR A 60 8.97 0.20 -4.27
CA TYR A 60 10.36 -0.22 -4.41
C TYR A 60 10.58 -1.65 -3.90
N LEU A 61 9.97 -2.01 -2.77
CA LEU A 61 9.98 -3.37 -2.23
C LEU A 61 9.45 -4.38 -3.25
N LEU A 62 8.31 -4.07 -3.88
CA LEU A 62 7.74 -4.92 -4.94
C LEU A 62 8.68 -5.07 -6.13
N VAL A 63 9.21 -3.96 -6.65
CA VAL A 63 10.18 -3.98 -7.77
C VAL A 63 11.41 -4.83 -7.44
N TYR A 64 12.01 -4.61 -6.27
CA TYR A 64 13.20 -5.34 -5.83
C TYR A 64 12.92 -6.84 -5.74
N THR A 65 11.76 -7.20 -5.18
CA THR A 65 11.36 -8.60 -4.98
C THR A 65 11.05 -9.28 -6.31
N PHE A 66 10.34 -8.61 -7.21
CA PHE A 66 10.00 -9.12 -8.53
C PHE A 66 11.23 -9.35 -9.41
N ASP A 67 12.23 -8.47 -9.33
CA ASP A 67 13.53 -8.65 -9.99
C ASP A 67 14.23 -9.94 -9.52
N LYS A 68 14.07 -10.34 -8.26
CA LYS A 68 14.65 -11.57 -7.70
C LYS A 68 13.83 -12.81 -8.01
N MET A 69 12.51 -12.67 -8.09
CA MET A 69 11.58 -13.76 -8.37
C MET A 69 11.41 -14.05 -9.87
N GLY A 70 11.89 -13.16 -10.75
CA GLY A 70 11.69 -13.27 -12.19
C GLY A 70 10.25 -12.96 -12.63
N VAL A 71 9.52 -12.15 -11.86
CA VAL A 71 8.13 -11.78 -12.19
C VAL A 71 8.12 -10.80 -13.37
N ASN A 72 7.52 -11.23 -14.48
CA ASN A 72 7.58 -10.53 -15.76
C ASN A 72 6.24 -10.48 -16.52
N ASP A 73 5.11 -10.61 -15.82
CA ASP A 73 3.78 -10.39 -16.39
C ASP A 73 2.82 -9.78 -15.36
N ALA A 74 1.71 -9.21 -15.84
CA ALA A 74 0.76 -8.48 -15.01
C ALA A 74 0.04 -9.39 -14.00
N LYS A 75 -0.28 -10.64 -14.38
CA LYS A 75 -1.04 -11.56 -13.54
C LYS A 75 -0.17 -12.10 -12.41
N ALA A 76 1.05 -12.52 -12.72
CA ALA A 76 2.03 -12.90 -11.71
C ALA A 76 2.38 -11.71 -10.81
N GLY A 77 2.54 -10.50 -11.38
CA GLY A 77 2.75 -9.26 -10.64
C GLY A 77 1.63 -8.98 -9.64
N ALA A 78 0.37 -9.06 -10.08
CA ALA A 78 -0.80 -8.88 -9.23
C ALA A 78 -0.82 -9.88 -8.07
N TYR A 79 -0.62 -11.16 -8.36
CA TYR A 79 -0.65 -12.22 -7.36
C TYR A 79 0.47 -12.05 -6.32
N GLN A 80 1.71 -11.89 -6.78
CA GLN A 80 2.85 -11.75 -5.87
C GLN A 80 2.78 -10.44 -5.08
N GLY A 81 2.34 -9.35 -5.72
CA GLY A 81 2.15 -8.06 -5.04
C GLY A 81 1.08 -8.15 -3.95
N ALA A 82 -0.06 -8.78 -4.25
CA ALA A 82 -1.11 -9.04 -3.27
C ALA A 82 -0.60 -9.85 -2.08
N MET A 83 0.15 -10.92 -2.31
CA MET A 83 0.71 -11.76 -1.24
C MET A 83 1.72 -11.01 -0.37
N ILE A 84 2.63 -10.24 -0.98
CA ILE A 84 3.63 -9.46 -0.25
C ILE A 84 2.93 -8.41 0.63
N MET A 85 1.99 -7.65 0.08
CA MET A 85 1.30 -6.62 0.86
C MET A 85 0.32 -7.20 1.87
N ALA A 86 -0.27 -8.37 1.61
CA ALA A 86 -1.05 -9.09 2.63
C ALA A 86 -0.20 -9.32 3.89
N ILE A 87 1.04 -9.76 3.74
CA ILE A 87 1.94 -10.03 4.87
C ILE A 87 2.37 -8.72 5.54
N VAL A 88 2.77 -7.71 4.76
CA VAL A 88 3.20 -6.41 5.29
C VAL A 88 2.10 -5.73 6.11
N PHE A 89 0.88 -5.68 5.57
CA PHE A 89 -0.25 -5.06 6.25
C PHE A 89 -0.77 -5.91 7.41
N ALA A 90 -0.79 -7.24 7.30
CA ALA A 90 -1.14 -8.09 8.43
C ALA A 90 -0.19 -7.84 9.61
N MET A 91 1.13 -7.80 9.36
CA MET A 91 2.12 -7.50 10.37
C MET A 91 1.89 -6.11 10.99
N SER A 92 1.73 -5.07 10.16
CA SER A 92 1.47 -3.71 10.63
C SER A 92 0.21 -3.61 11.49
N ASN A 93 -0.89 -4.24 11.05
CA ASN A 93 -2.18 -4.19 11.74
C ASN A 93 -2.17 -4.97 13.05
N LEU A 94 -1.46 -6.09 13.11
CA LEU A 94 -1.28 -6.84 14.36
C LEU A 94 -0.48 -6.03 15.39
N PHE A 95 0.58 -5.34 14.98
CA PHE A 95 1.31 -4.44 15.88
C PHE A 95 0.44 -3.26 16.32
N MET A 96 -0.33 -2.67 15.39
CA MET A 96 -1.22 -1.55 15.70
C MET A 96 -2.31 -1.96 16.69
N GLY A 97 -2.98 -3.10 16.48
CA GLY A 97 -4.01 -3.62 17.39
C GLY A 97 -3.46 -4.10 18.75
N ALA A 98 -2.17 -4.42 18.83
CA ALA A 98 -1.52 -4.75 20.11
C ALA A 98 -1.15 -3.50 20.92
N GLN A 99 -0.95 -2.35 20.27
CA GLN A 99 -0.44 -1.12 20.90
C GLN A 99 -1.52 -0.06 21.12
N PHE A 100 -2.56 -0.05 20.29
CA PHE A 100 -3.56 1.01 20.25
C PHE A 100 -4.97 0.44 20.21
N THR A 101 -5.90 1.14 20.85
CA THR A 101 -7.33 0.84 20.83
C THR A 101 -8.10 1.66 19.79
N ILE A 102 -7.37 2.38 18.92
CA ILE A 102 -7.93 3.30 17.90
C ILE A 102 -8.71 2.50 16.85
N TRP A 103 -8.26 1.28 16.57
CA TRP A 103 -8.87 0.38 15.61
C TRP A 103 -9.41 -0.86 16.30
N ASP A 104 -10.67 -1.20 16.00
CA ASP A 104 -11.24 -2.48 16.38
C ASP A 104 -10.82 -3.58 15.38
N THR A 105 -11.15 -4.83 15.70
CA THR A 105 -10.81 -5.98 14.84
C THR A 105 -11.35 -5.82 13.43
N GLN A 106 -12.54 -5.23 13.27
CA GLN A 106 -13.15 -5.02 11.95
C GLN A 106 -12.35 -4.01 11.13
N GLY A 107 -11.97 -2.87 11.72
CA GLY A 107 -11.12 -1.87 11.08
C GLY A 107 -9.77 -2.45 10.66
N LEU A 108 -9.13 -3.24 11.53
CA LEU A 108 -7.87 -3.91 11.21
C LEU A 108 -7.99 -4.91 10.03
N LEU A 109 -9.12 -5.61 9.91
CA LEU A 109 -9.39 -6.51 8.78
C LEU A 109 -9.66 -5.76 7.48
N ILE A 110 -10.37 -4.63 7.55
CA ILE A 110 -10.60 -3.75 6.39
C ILE A 110 -9.26 -3.23 5.87
N GLU A 111 -8.44 -2.66 6.75
CA GLU A 111 -7.11 -2.15 6.38
C GLU A 111 -6.20 -3.24 5.81
N TRP A 112 -6.33 -4.48 6.31
CA TRP A 112 -5.60 -5.60 5.73
C TRP A 112 -6.03 -5.87 4.29
N GLY A 113 -7.34 -5.89 4.02
CA GLY A 113 -7.89 -6.00 2.67
C GLY A 113 -7.43 -4.86 1.75
N VAL A 114 -7.40 -3.63 2.26
CA VAL A 114 -6.90 -2.46 1.53
C VAL A 114 -5.43 -2.62 1.17
N GLY A 115 -4.61 -3.16 2.07
CA GLY A 115 -3.21 -3.53 1.79
C GLY A 115 -3.06 -4.53 0.65
N ILE A 116 -3.90 -5.57 0.63
CA ILE A 116 -3.93 -6.56 -0.46
C ILE A 116 -4.22 -5.88 -1.80
N VAL A 117 -5.19 -4.95 -1.84
CA VAL A 117 -5.53 -4.22 -3.07
C VAL A 117 -4.39 -3.30 -3.52
N HIS A 118 -3.70 -2.62 -2.61
CA HIS A 118 -2.49 -1.86 -2.93
C HIS A 118 -1.44 -2.75 -3.61
N GLY A 119 -1.18 -3.92 -3.02
CA GLY A 119 -0.24 -4.90 -3.57
C GLY A 119 -0.65 -5.43 -4.93
N LEU A 120 -1.94 -5.74 -5.10
CA LEU A 120 -2.50 -6.21 -6.36
C LEU A 120 -2.28 -5.18 -7.47
N LEU A 121 -2.68 -3.93 -7.24
CA LEU A 121 -2.60 -2.86 -8.24
C LEU A 121 -1.16 -2.48 -8.55
N GLY A 122 -0.34 -2.23 -7.52
CA GLY A 122 1.07 -1.91 -7.68
C GLY A 122 1.82 -3.05 -8.36
N GLY A 123 1.58 -4.28 -7.92
CA GLY A 123 2.18 -5.47 -8.48
C GLY A 123 1.80 -5.71 -9.95
N ALA A 124 0.54 -5.54 -10.30
CA ALA A 124 0.06 -5.70 -11.69
C ALA A 124 0.79 -4.76 -12.65
N VAL A 125 0.90 -3.48 -12.29
CA VAL A 125 1.54 -2.47 -13.13
C VAL A 125 3.04 -2.71 -13.25
N ILE A 126 3.72 -3.07 -12.16
CA ILE A 126 5.15 -3.41 -12.18
C ILE A 126 5.40 -4.65 -13.04
N GLY A 127 4.62 -5.71 -12.86
CA GLY A 127 4.72 -6.93 -13.66
C GLY A 127 4.49 -6.68 -15.16
N ALA A 128 3.48 -5.87 -15.49
CA ALA A 128 3.19 -5.44 -16.86
C ALA A 128 4.30 -4.58 -17.47
N TYR A 129 5.04 -3.82 -16.67
CA TYR A 129 6.20 -3.07 -17.14
C TYR A 129 7.40 -4.00 -17.37
N ASN A 130 7.64 -4.95 -16.46
CA ASN A 130 8.72 -5.93 -16.58
C ASN A 130 8.61 -6.79 -17.84
N SER A 131 7.40 -7.08 -18.31
CA SER A 131 7.18 -7.85 -19.56
C SER A 131 7.66 -7.13 -20.82
N LYS A 132 7.76 -5.79 -20.80
CA LYS A 132 8.12 -4.96 -21.97
C LYS A 132 9.63 -4.73 -22.13
N ILE A 133 10.39 -5.16 -21.14
CA ILE A 133 11.84 -4.91 -21.02
C ILE A 133 12.63 -6.19 -20.75
N GLY A 134 11.93 -7.33 -20.72
CA GLY A 134 12.52 -8.68 -20.69
C GLY A 134 12.95 -9.13 -22.07
#